data_AF-A0A520KLF3-F1
#
_entry.id   AF-A0A520KLF3-F1
#
_cell.length_a   1.000
_cell.length_b   1.000
_cell.length_c   1.000
_cell.angle_alpha   90.00
_cell.angle_beta   90.00
_cell.angle_gamma   90.00
#
_symmetry.space_group_name_H-M   'P 1'
#
loop_
_entity.id
_entity.type
_entity.pdbx_description
1 polymer ?
#
loop_
_entity_poly.entity_id
_entity_poly.type
_entity_poly.pdbx_seq_one_letter_code
_entity_poly.pdbx_strand_id
1 'polypeptide(L)' 'MPKKEDETEEEKLFTICPVCGSPSIYQALGMITGQHYKCPDCNYSGTLVVEGNEKMVREIREKYNKNKKDE' A
#
# COMPACT_ATOMS: atom_id res chain seq x y z
N MET A 1 -12.35 20.12 16.69
CA MET A 1 -11.08 19.41 16.93
C MET A 1 -9.97 20.25 16.33
N PRO A 2 -8.97 20.68 17.14
CA PRO A 2 -7.99 21.68 16.73
C PRO A 2 -7.08 21.17 15.61
N LYS A 3 -6.77 22.08 14.68
CA LYS A 3 -5.88 21.97 13.54
C LYS A 3 -4.42 21.76 13.97
N LYS A 4 -3.63 21.03 13.18
CA LYS A 4 -2.18 21.22 13.08
C LYS A 4 -1.78 21.24 11.62
N GLU A 5 -1.55 22.46 11.16
CA GLU A 5 -0.58 22.79 10.13
C GLU A 5 0.81 22.46 10.69
N ASP A 6 1.64 21.71 9.96
CA ASP A 6 3.11 21.80 10.03
C ASP A 6 3.62 21.50 8.61
N GLU A 7 4.22 22.52 8.01
CA GLU A 7 4.94 22.43 6.76
C GLU A 7 6.33 21.86 7.09
N THR A 8 6.50 20.57 6.89
CA THR A 8 7.74 20.10 6.30
C THR A 8 7.40 19.53 4.92
N GLU A 9 8.33 19.46 3.98
CA GLU A 9 8.17 18.65 2.77
C GLU A 9 8.18 17.16 3.20
N GLU A 10 7.23 16.79 4.05
CA GLU A 10 7.04 15.50 4.67
C GLU A 10 6.71 14.53 3.57
N GLU A 11 7.59 13.55 3.39
CA GLU A 11 7.41 12.48 2.44
C GLU A 11 6.02 11.88 2.62
N LYS A 12 5.08 12.24 1.72
CA LYS A 12 3.69 11.80 1.81
C LYS A 12 3.67 10.27 1.91
N LEU A 13 3.24 9.76 3.06
CA LEU A 13 3.13 8.34 3.31
C LEU A 13 1.80 7.82 2.75
N PHE A 14 1.89 6.69 2.05
CA PHE A 14 0.75 6.01 1.45
C PHE A 14 0.66 4.60 2.01
N THR A 15 -0.56 4.16 2.31
CA THR A 15 -0.83 2.74 2.53
C THR A 15 -0.80 2.02 1.19
N ILE A 16 0.17 1.12 1.02
CA ILE A 16 0.41 0.39 -0.22
C ILE A 16 0.31 -1.12 -0.02
N CYS A 17 0.01 -1.81 -1.11
CA CYS A 17 0.00 -3.26 -1.17
C CYS A 17 1.41 -3.83 -0.95
N PRO A 18 1.60 -4.80 -0.04
CA PRO A 18 2.91 -5.41 0.21
C PRO A 18 3.45 -6.23 -0.96
N VAL A 19 2.60 -6.62 -1.92
CA VAL A 19 2.99 -7.48 -3.05
C VAL A 19 3.41 -6.64 -4.26
N CYS A 20 2.55 -5.74 -4.72
CA CYS A 20 2.79 -4.98 -5.95
C CYS A 20 3.09 -3.50 -5.74
N GLY A 21 3.04 -3.00 -4.50
CA GLY A 21 3.25 -1.60 -4.18
C GLY A 21 2.10 -0.68 -4.59
N SER A 22 0.94 -1.22 -5.01
CA SER A 22 -0.20 -0.37 -5.40
C SER A 22 -0.79 0.39 -4.20
N PRO A 23 -0.97 1.72 -4.27
CA PRO A 23 -1.67 2.50 -3.26
C PRO A 23 -3.19 2.33 -3.31
N SER A 24 -3.71 1.54 -4.27
CA SER A 24 -5.16 1.29 -4.43
C SER A 24 -5.68 0.14 -3.56
N ILE A 25 -4.94 -0.25 -2.52
CA ILE A 25 -5.37 -1.25 -1.55
C ILE A 25 -6.54 -0.69 -0.70
N TYR A 26 -7.57 -1.50 -0.48
CA TYR A 26 -8.74 -1.10 0.30
C TYR A 26 -9.05 -2.12 1.39
N GLN A 27 -9.67 -1.65 2.47
CA GLN A 27 -10.08 -2.51 3.56
C GLN A 27 -11.36 -3.28 3.18
N ALA A 28 -11.28 -4.61 3.18
CA ALA A 28 -12.41 -5.51 3.15
C ALA A 28 -12.93 -5.76 4.58
N LEU A 29 -14.24 -5.94 4.72
CA LEU A 29 -14.86 -6.32 5.99
C LEU A 29 -14.36 -7.70 6.41
N GLY A 30 -13.58 -7.77 7.50
CA GLY A 30 -13.10 -9.04 8.06
C GLY A 30 -13.92 -9.57 9.24
N MET A 31 -15.00 -8.89 9.65
CA MET A 31 -15.85 -9.31 10.78
C MET A 31 -15.02 -9.76 12.01
N ILE A 32 -15.12 -11.04 12.40
CA ILE A 32 -14.44 -11.62 13.57
C ILE A 32 -12.91 -11.67 13.39
N THR A 33 -12.42 -11.78 12.16
CA THR A 33 -10.98 -11.92 11.87
C THR A 33 -10.24 -10.58 11.83
N GLY A 34 -10.92 -9.46 12.07
CA GLY A 34 -10.31 -8.13 12.15
C GLY A 34 -10.24 -7.38 10.81
N GLN A 35 -9.24 -6.52 10.66
CA GLN A 35 -9.07 -5.69 9.46
C GLN A 35 -8.45 -6.53 8.35
N HIS A 36 -9.19 -6.71 7.25
CA HIS A 36 -8.73 -7.42 6.06
C HIS A 36 -8.55 -6.42 4.93
N TYR A 37 -7.55 -6.59 4.09
CA TYR A 37 -7.25 -5.70 2.97
C TYR A 37 -7.22 -6.48 1.66
N LYS A 38 -7.67 -5.83 0.59
CA LYS A 38 -7.66 -6.38 -0.77
C LYS A 38 -7.02 -5.39 -1.75
N CYS A 39 -6.18 -5.90 -2.63
CA CYS A 39 -5.56 -5.13 -3.71
C CYS A 39 -6.19 -5.50 -5.06
N PRO A 40 -6.71 -4.53 -5.83
CA PRO A 40 -7.29 -4.78 -7.14
C PRO A 40 -6.24 -5.09 -8.23
N ASP A 41 -4.98 -4.66 -8.07
CA ASP A 41 -3.94 -4.80 -9.10
C ASP A 41 -3.27 -6.19 -9.14
N CYS A 42 -3.10 -6.82 -7.98
CA CYS A 42 -2.37 -8.09 -7.85
C CYS A 42 -3.13 -9.18 -7.10
N ASN A 43 -4.42 -8.95 -6.81
CA ASN A 43 -5.26 -9.89 -6.06
C ASN A 43 -4.77 -10.22 -4.64
N TYR A 44 -3.85 -9.44 -4.07
CA TYR A 44 -3.46 -9.58 -2.66
C TYR A 44 -4.68 -9.48 -1.76
N SER A 45 -4.78 -10.39 -0.79
CA SER A 45 -5.84 -10.47 0.21
C SER A 45 -5.22 -10.91 1.52
N GLY A 46 -5.22 -10.04 2.52
CA GLY A 46 -4.59 -10.33 3.82
C GLY A 46 -4.76 -9.21 4.82
N THR A 47 -4.16 -9.36 5.99
CA THR A 47 -4.27 -8.39 7.09
C THR A 47 -3.13 -7.36 7.10
N LEU A 48 -2.14 -7.49 6.21
CA LEU A 48 -0.94 -6.66 6.21
C LEU A 48 -0.98 -5.60 5.11
N VAL A 49 -0.49 -4.42 5.46
CA VAL A 49 -0.26 -3.29 4.55
C VAL A 49 1.11 -2.68 4.85
N VAL A 50 1.67 -1.95 3.89
CA VAL A 50 2.93 -1.22 4.06
C VAL A 50 2.62 0.26 4.03
N GLU A 51 3.23 1.04 4.92
CA GLU A 51 3.22 2.50 4.84
C GLU A 51 4.54 2.92 4.19
N GLY A 52 4.45 3.57 3.02
CA GLY A 52 5.63 3.93 2.23
C GLY A 52 5.49 5.29 1.58
N ASN A 53 6.62 5.99 1.45
CA ASN A 53 6.72 7.20 0.65
C ASN A 53 6.67 6.88 -0.86
N GLU A 54 6.59 7.92 -1.69
CA GLU A 54 6.54 7.78 -3.15
C GLU A 54 7.71 6.95 -3.71
N LYS A 55 8.92 7.12 -3.14
CA LYS A 55 10.10 6.34 -3.54
C LYS A 55 9.90 4.85 -3.31
N MET A 56 9.43 4.44 -2.12
CA MET A 56 9.15 3.04 -1.80
C MET A 56 8.05 2.46 -2.69
N VAL A 57 6.97 3.20 -2.92
CA VAL A 57 5.88 2.80 -3.83
C VAL A 57 6.46 2.43 -5.20
N ARG A 58 7.30 3.30 -5.74
CA ARG A 58 7.94 3.11 -7.04
C ARG A 58 8.87 1.90 -7.05
N GLU A 59 9.76 1.78 -6.07
CA GLU A 59 10.72 0.67 -6.01
C GLU A 59 10.03 -0.71 -5.92
N ILE A 60 8.99 -0.84 -5.10
CA ILE A 60 8.23 -2.09 -4.96
C ILE A 60 7.51 -2.44 -6.27
N ARG A 61 6.88 -1.44 -6.90
CA ARG A 61 6.15 -1.64 -8.16
C ARG A 61 7.09 -2.01 -9.31
N GLU A 62 8.28 -1.42 -9.37
CA GLU A 62 9.31 -1.78 -10.35
C GLU A 62 9.80 -3.22 -10.16
N LYS A 63 10.05 -3.65 -8.92
CA LYS A 63 10.44 -5.04 -8.62
C LYS A 63 9.35 -6.03 -9.02
N TYR A 64 8.10 -5.75 -8.67
CA TYR A 64 6.96 -6.60 -9.04
C TYR A 64 6.85 -6.76 -10.57
N ASN A 65 6.98 -5.66 -11.32
CA ASN A 65 6.89 -5.70 -12.79
C ASN A 65 8.07 -6.41 -13.47
N LYS A 66 9.27 -6.37 -12.87
CA LYS A 66 10.42 -7.13 -13.38
C LYS A 66 10.15 -8.63 -13.24
N ASN A 67 9.81 -9.07 -12.02
CA ASN A 67 9.53 -10.48 -11.76
C ASN A 67 8.43 -11.07 -12.66
N LYS A 68 7.41 -10.28 -13.03
CA LYS A 68 6.34 -10.71 -13.92
C LYS A 68 6.76 -10.90 -15.39
N LYS A 69 7.89 -10.34 -15.82
CA LYS A 69 8.42 -10.48 -17.20
C LYS A 69 9.34 -11.69 -17.36
N ASP A 70 9.83 -12.23 -16.25
CA ASP A 70 10.70 -13.39 -16.19
C ASP A 70 9.91 -14.72 -16.06
N GLU A 71 8.57 -14.66 -16.05
CA GLU A 71 7.62 -15.79 -16.01
C GLU A 71 6.86 -15.90 -17.34
#